data_AF-A0A1H8UE11-F1
#
_entry.id   AF-A0A1H8UE11-F1
#
_cell.length_a   1.000
_cell.length_b   1.000
_cell.length_c   1.000
_cell.angle_alpha   90.00
_cell.angle_beta   90.00
_cell.angle_gamma   90.00
#
_symmetry.space_group_name_H-M   'P 1'
#
loop_
_entity.id
_entity.type
_entity.pdbx_description
1 polymer ?
#
loop_
_entity_poly.entity_id
_entity_poly.type
_entity_poly.pdbx_seq_one_letter_code
_entity_poly.pdbx_strand_id
1 'polypeptide(L)'
;MLVTSKFIRLVSALTLLAWLTLSQSTVASDLPASPPCCQQSANAALALIELPQEAIQKLKIDAGFGWGIFSGTIYNGNDHYHITQLVVSMTPVHDHHHMHMHMHANMSHDPKVHDINLDLPPLSKGALSMALPDDVVGAHDFKWEILKVTGYPVNK
;
A
#
# COMPACT_ATOMS: atom_id res chain seq x y z
N MET A 1 22.45 -62.38 6.04
CA MET A 1 21.87 -61.15 5.46
C MET A 1 22.60 -59.98 6.12
N LEU A 2 23.60 -59.36 5.47
CA LEU A 2 23.50 -58.17 4.60
C LEU A 2 22.77 -57.03 5.37
N VAL A 3 23.28 -55.82 5.60
CA VAL A 3 24.11 -54.92 4.77
C VAL A 3 24.79 -53.85 5.66
N THR A 4 25.99 -53.43 5.26
CA THR A 4 26.84 -52.29 5.67
C THR A 4 26.16 -50.91 5.52
N SER A 5 26.55 -49.81 6.16
CA SER A 5 27.70 -49.00 5.74
C SER A 5 27.75 -47.68 6.51
N LYS A 6 28.97 -47.19 6.72
CA LYS A 6 29.37 -45.96 7.41
C LYS A 6 29.61 -44.84 6.39
N PHE A 7 29.38 -43.58 6.76
CA PHE A 7 29.92 -42.37 6.10
C PHE A 7 30.39 -41.41 7.21
N ILE A 8 31.69 -41.34 7.58
CA ILE A 8 32.84 -40.61 6.98
C ILE A 8 32.60 -39.09 7.00
N ARG A 9 33.00 -38.36 8.05
CA ARG A 9 34.30 -37.71 8.35
C ARG A 9 34.75 -36.58 7.41
N LEU A 10 34.70 -35.38 8.01
CA LEU A 10 35.41 -34.11 7.80
C LEU A 10 36.78 -34.23 7.10
N VAL A 11 37.03 -33.43 6.05
CA VAL A 11 38.39 -33.04 5.62
C VAL A 11 38.36 -31.59 5.09
N SER A 12 39.18 -30.76 5.73
CA SER A 12 39.57 -29.42 5.33
C SER A 12 40.61 -29.44 4.20
N ALA A 13 40.55 -28.49 3.27
CA ALA A 13 41.74 -28.11 2.51
C ALA A 13 41.66 -26.63 2.09
N LEU A 14 42.58 -25.84 2.66
CA LEU A 14 42.97 -24.50 2.25
C LEU A 14 43.69 -24.55 0.89
N THR A 15 43.35 -23.67 -0.04
CA THR A 15 44.28 -23.20 -1.08
C THR A 15 44.10 -21.70 -1.32
N LEU A 16 45.09 -20.94 -0.86
CA LEU A 16 45.36 -19.54 -1.19
C LEU A 16 45.95 -19.45 -2.60
N LEU A 17 45.43 -18.57 -3.46
CA LEU A 17 46.26 -17.86 -4.44
C LEU A 17 45.60 -16.53 -4.81
N ALA A 18 46.31 -15.46 -4.44
CA ALA A 18 46.04 -14.07 -4.83
C ALA A 18 46.02 -13.91 -6.35
N TRP A 19 45.38 -12.85 -6.87
CA TRP A 19 45.94 -11.95 -7.90
C TRP A 19 45.21 -10.59 -7.82
N LEU A 20 45.99 -9.56 -7.46
CA LEU A 20 45.65 -8.16 -7.58
C LEU A 20 46.06 -7.71 -8.98
N THR A 21 45.13 -7.19 -9.78
CA THR A 21 45.47 -6.33 -10.92
C THR A 21 44.63 -5.06 -10.88
N LEU A 22 45.22 -4.06 -10.24
CA LEU A 22 44.89 -2.65 -10.33
C LEU A 22 45.12 -2.21 -11.78
N SER A 23 44.06 -1.80 -12.49
CA SER A 23 44.20 -1.07 -13.76
C SER A 23 43.81 0.38 -13.49
N GLN A 24 44.81 1.26 -13.37
CA GLN A 24 44.60 2.71 -13.44
C GLN A 24 44.62 3.11 -14.92
N SER A 25 43.52 3.68 -15.39
CA SER A 25 43.47 4.40 -16.66
C SER A 25 43.44 5.88 -16.36
N THR A 26 44.49 6.56 -16.82
CA THR A 26 44.75 8.00 -16.80
C THR A 26 43.63 8.83 -17.43
N VAL A 27 43.42 10.03 -16.86
CA VAL A 27 42.51 11.08 -17.34
C VAL A 27 42.99 11.67 -18.67
N ALA A 28 42.09 11.82 -19.63
CA ALA A 28 42.19 12.81 -20.70
C ALA A 28 40.81 13.48 -20.86
N SER A 29 40.78 14.79 -20.60
CA SER A 29 39.64 15.68 -20.81
C SER A 29 39.28 15.76 -22.29
N ASP A 30 37.99 15.58 -22.60
CA ASP A 30 37.24 16.33 -23.62
C ASP A 30 35.78 15.86 -23.58
N LEU A 31 34.90 16.64 -22.95
CA LEU A 31 33.45 16.42 -23.00
C LEU A 31 32.80 17.61 -23.71
N PRO A 32 32.03 17.38 -24.79
CA PRO A 32 31.23 18.43 -25.41
C PRO A 32 30.11 18.86 -24.46
N ALA A 33 29.83 20.17 -24.46
CA ALA A 33 28.78 20.79 -23.66
C ALA A 33 27.45 20.04 -23.77
N SER A 34 27.03 19.41 -22.66
CA SER A 34 25.69 18.87 -22.52
C SER A 34 24.68 20.02 -22.46
N PRO A 35 23.60 20.01 -23.24
CA PRO A 35 22.52 20.97 -23.06
C PRO A 35 21.85 20.72 -21.70
N PRO A 36 21.33 21.77 -21.02
CA PRO A 36 20.60 21.58 -19.78
C PRO A 36 19.29 20.82 -20.06
N CYS A 37 19.29 19.51 -19.80
CA CYS A 37 18.09 18.70 -19.66
C CYS A 37 17.39 19.04 -18.35
N CYS A 38 16.90 20.27 -18.25
CA CYS A 38 15.95 20.69 -17.23
C CYS A 38 14.84 21.52 -17.90
N GLN A 39 14.22 20.98 -18.94
CA GLN A 39 12.79 21.25 -19.13
C GLN A 39 12.05 20.43 -18.08
N GLN A 40 12.09 20.95 -16.85
CA GLN A 40 11.21 20.48 -15.80
C GLN A 40 9.82 20.86 -16.27
N SER A 41 9.12 19.83 -16.75
CA SER A 41 7.72 19.84 -17.16
C SER A 41 6.96 20.80 -16.26
N ALA A 42 6.20 21.71 -16.86
CA ALA A 42 5.29 22.55 -16.12
C ALA A 42 4.39 21.63 -15.29
N ASN A 43 4.70 21.49 -14.00
CA ASN A 43 3.79 20.94 -13.01
C ASN A 43 2.64 21.95 -12.96
N ALA A 44 1.69 21.80 -13.88
CA ALA A 44 0.33 22.22 -13.61
C ALA A 44 -0.03 21.49 -12.33
N ALA A 45 0.04 22.20 -11.20
CA ALA A 45 -0.45 21.69 -9.93
C ALA A 45 -1.89 21.30 -10.18
N LEU A 46 -2.14 20.00 -10.35
CA LEU A 46 -3.47 19.49 -10.62
C LEU A 46 -4.29 19.86 -9.41
N ALA A 47 -5.29 20.72 -9.63
CA ALA A 47 -6.13 21.20 -8.55
C ALA A 47 -6.85 20.00 -7.94
N LEU A 48 -6.49 19.65 -6.70
CA LEU A 48 -7.21 18.64 -5.93
C LEU A 48 -8.61 19.18 -5.65
N ILE A 49 -9.61 18.39 -6.04
CA ILE A 49 -11.02 18.70 -5.83
C ILE A 49 -11.69 17.56 -5.06
N GLU A 50 -12.72 17.91 -4.31
CA GLU A 50 -13.71 16.92 -3.89
C GLU A 50 -14.52 16.48 -5.11
N LEU A 51 -14.61 15.16 -5.31
CA LEU A 51 -15.30 14.60 -6.45
C LEU A 51 -16.81 14.75 -6.26
N PRO A 52 -17.56 15.10 -7.32
CA PRO A 52 -19.00 15.21 -7.24
C PRO A 52 -19.65 13.82 -7.07
N GLN A 53 -20.89 13.79 -6.60
CA GLN A 53 -21.57 12.56 -6.20
C GLN A 53 -21.68 11.53 -7.35
N GLU A 54 -21.89 11.98 -8.58
CA GLU A 54 -21.95 11.12 -9.76
C GLU A 54 -20.62 10.40 -10.05
N ALA A 55 -19.49 10.98 -9.64
CA ALA A 55 -18.19 10.35 -9.76
C ALA A 55 -17.95 9.32 -8.64
N ILE A 56 -18.44 9.62 -7.43
CA ILE A 56 -18.40 8.70 -6.28
C ILE A 56 -19.25 7.46 -6.56
N GLN A 57 -20.42 7.60 -7.18
CA GLN A 57 -21.30 6.48 -7.53
C GLN A 57 -20.69 5.48 -8.53
N LYS A 58 -19.66 5.89 -9.28
CA LYS A 58 -18.94 5.01 -10.22
C LYS A 58 -17.87 4.17 -9.52
N LEU A 59 -17.60 4.41 -8.24
CA LEU A 59 -16.68 3.60 -7.46
C LEU A 59 -17.33 2.29 -7.08
N LYS A 60 -16.57 1.20 -7.17
CA LYS A 60 -16.97 -0.10 -6.62
C LYS A 60 -15.98 -0.47 -5.54
N ILE A 61 -16.45 -0.59 -4.31
CA ILE A 61 -15.62 -0.90 -3.16
C ILE A 61 -16.11 -2.22 -2.56
N ASP A 62 -15.16 -3.12 -2.34
CA ASP A 62 -15.34 -4.38 -1.64
C ASP A 62 -14.33 -4.41 -0.50
N ALA A 63 -14.75 -3.98 0.70
CA ALA A 63 -13.88 -3.75 1.85
C ALA A 63 -14.66 -3.82 3.18
N GLY A 64 -13.91 -3.85 4.29
CA GLY A 64 -14.47 -3.83 5.64
C GLY A 64 -14.18 -5.08 6.48
N PHE A 65 -13.30 -5.96 6.00
CA PHE A 65 -12.92 -7.19 6.69
C PHE A 65 -11.50 -7.08 7.26
N GLY A 66 -11.33 -7.44 8.54
CA GLY A 66 -10.01 -7.62 9.14
C GLY A 66 -9.95 -7.32 10.64
N TRP A 67 -9.07 -8.04 11.35
CA TRP A 67 -8.76 -7.79 12.76
C TRP A 67 -7.82 -6.61 12.89
N GLY A 68 -8.34 -5.45 13.33
CA GLY A 68 -7.54 -4.23 13.45
C GLY A 68 -7.03 -3.66 12.13
N ILE A 69 -7.59 -4.08 10.99
CA ILE A 69 -7.22 -3.60 9.66
C ILE A 69 -8.50 -3.41 8.85
N PHE A 70 -8.65 -2.24 8.23
CA PHE A 70 -9.62 -2.05 7.16
C PHE A 70 -8.97 -2.45 5.85
N SER A 71 -9.43 -3.54 5.24
CA SER A 71 -8.86 -4.08 4.00
C SER A 71 -9.91 -4.36 2.94
N GLY A 72 -9.50 -4.34 1.67
CA GLY A 72 -10.35 -4.65 0.54
C GLY A 72 -9.78 -4.19 -0.79
N THR A 73 -10.68 -3.94 -1.74
CA THR A 73 -10.36 -3.41 -3.06
C THR A 73 -11.30 -2.28 -3.45
N ILE A 74 -10.79 -1.38 -4.29
CA ILE A 74 -11.54 -0.28 -4.89
C ILE A 74 -11.32 -0.27 -6.39
N TYR A 75 -12.39 -0.06 -7.15
CA TYR A 75 -12.33 0.17 -8.58
C TYR A 75 -12.84 1.57 -8.90
N ASN A 76 -12.05 2.34 -9.64
CA ASN A 76 -12.43 3.65 -10.16
C ASN A 76 -13.13 3.48 -11.51
N GLY A 77 -14.46 3.55 -11.52
CA GLY A 77 -15.24 3.53 -12.76
C GLY A 77 -15.29 4.86 -13.52
N ASN A 78 -14.64 5.92 -13.01
CA ASN A 78 -14.50 7.17 -13.74
C ASN A 78 -13.44 7.02 -14.82
N ASP A 79 -13.63 7.70 -15.94
CA ASP A 79 -12.70 7.74 -17.07
C ASP A 79 -11.95 9.07 -17.19
N HIS A 80 -12.30 10.06 -16.36
CA HIS A 80 -11.77 11.43 -16.37
C HIS A 80 -11.33 11.94 -14.99
N TYR A 81 -11.35 11.09 -13.96
CA TYR A 81 -10.83 11.45 -12.63
C TYR A 81 -9.78 10.45 -12.16
N HIS A 82 -8.65 10.99 -11.70
CA HIS A 82 -7.67 10.27 -10.90
C HIS A 82 -8.01 10.48 -9.43
N ILE A 83 -8.07 9.41 -8.63
CA ILE A 83 -8.46 9.49 -7.22
C ILE A 83 -7.21 9.37 -6.35
N THR A 84 -7.11 10.24 -5.36
CA THR A 84 -5.94 10.35 -4.47
C THR A 84 -6.28 10.15 -3.00
N GLN A 85 -7.54 10.31 -2.60
CA GLN A 85 -7.95 10.11 -1.21
C GLN A 85 -9.40 9.62 -1.12
N LEU A 86 -9.63 8.73 -0.16
CA LEU A 86 -10.94 8.28 0.29
C LEU A 86 -11.06 8.55 1.79
N VAL A 87 -12.09 9.29 2.20
CA VAL A 87 -12.41 9.53 3.62
C VAL A 87 -13.63 8.71 3.97
N VAL A 88 -13.52 7.93 5.03
CA VAL A 88 -14.54 6.96 5.45
C VAL A 88 -14.85 7.10 6.93
N SER A 89 -16.14 6.99 7.27
CA SER A 89 -16.61 6.83 8.64
C SER A 89 -16.76 5.35 8.92
N MET A 90 -16.24 4.88 10.06
CA MET A 90 -16.32 3.49 10.47
C MET A 90 -16.87 3.38 11.89
N THR A 91 -17.90 2.54 12.05
CA THR A 91 -18.47 2.17 13.34
C THR A 91 -18.21 0.67 13.59
N PRO A 92 -17.50 0.31 14.65
CA PRO A 92 -17.32 -1.08 15.03
C PRO A 92 -18.65 -1.79 15.30
N VAL A 93 -18.84 -2.98 14.72
CA VAL A 93 -20.03 -3.81 14.94
C VAL A 93 -19.69 -4.90 15.96
N HIS A 94 -20.57 -5.10 16.94
CA HIS A 94 -20.45 -6.19 17.91
C HIS A 94 -21.54 -7.22 17.65
N ASP A 95 -21.14 -8.44 17.27
CA ASP A 95 -22.06 -9.56 17.22
C ASP A 95 -22.17 -10.19 18.61
N HIS A 96 -23.39 -10.38 19.10
CA HIS A 96 -23.68 -10.84 20.47
C HIS A 96 -23.32 -12.31 20.72
N HIS A 97 -22.55 -12.93 19.82
CA HIS A 97 -22.22 -14.34 19.87
C HIS A 97 -20.98 -14.58 20.75
N HIS A 98 -21.27 -14.73 22.04
CA HIS A 98 -20.60 -15.62 23.00
C HIS A 98 -19.18 -16.11 22.64
N MET A 99 -18.14 -15.40 23.07
CA MET A 99 -16.93 -16.04 23.59
C MET A 99 -16.37 -15.19 24.73
N HIS A 100 -16.73 -15.59 25.94
CA HIS A 100 -15.93 -15.68 27.17
C HIS A 100 -14.42 -15.34 27.05
N MET A 101 -14.06 -14.12 26.69
CA MET A 101 -12.70 -13.58 26.85
C MET A 101 -12.83 -12.20 27.47
N HIS A 102 -12.65 -12.15 28.78
CA HIS A 102 -12.57 -10.95 29.62
C HIS A 102 -11.40 -10.04 29.20
N MET A 103 -11.45 -9.41 28.02
CA MET A 103 -10.39 -8.51 27.57
C MET A 103 -10.87 -7.20 26.91
N HIS A 104 -12.12 -7.06 26.45
CA HIS A 104 -12.50 -5.89 25.61
C HIS A 104 -13.81 -5.19 25.98
N ALA A 105 -14.12 -5.06 27.27
CA ALA A 105 -15.34 -4.40 27.74
C ALA A 105 -15.39 -2.86 27.53
N ASN A 106 -14.41 -2.26 26.87
CA ASN A 106 -14.29 -0.80 26.73
C ASN A 106 -14.00 -0.33 25.30
N MET A 107 -14.40 -1.08 24.27
CA MET A 107 -14.25 -0.60 22.89
C MET A 107 -15.27 0.52 22.63
N SER A 108 -14.82 1.61 22.02
CA SER A 108 -15.74 2.69 21.60
C SER A 108 -16.62 2.20 20.45
N HIS A 109 -17.93 2.47 20.55
CA HIS A 109 -18.90 2.25 19.49
C HIS A 109 -19.14 3.52 18.67
N ASP A 110 -18.37 4.57 18.90
CA ASP A 110 -18.52 5.82 18.19
C ASP A 110 -17.93 5.71 16.78
N PRO A 111 -18.57 6.32 15.77
CA PRO A 111 -18.01 6.40 14.43
C PRO A 111 -16.68 7.17 14.45
N LYS A 112 -15.68 6.60 13.77
CA LYS A 112 -14.37 7.22 13.58
C LYS A 112 -14.13 7.52 12.11
N VAL A 113 -13.56 8.70 11.86
CA VAL A 113 -13.22 9.15 10.51
C VAL A 113 -11.78 8.80 10.20
N HIS A 114 -11.56 8.23 9.02
CA HIS A 114 -10.26 7.81 8.56
C HIS A 114 -10.00 8.30 7.14
N ASP A 115 -8.78 8.79 6.92
CA ASP A 115 -8.29 9.21 5.61
C ASP A 115 -7.41 8.11 5.02
N ILE A 116 -7.79 7.61 3.85
CA ILE A 116 -7.07 6.58 3.11
C ILE A 116 -6.46 7.23 1.87
N ASN A 117 -5.14 7.31 1.83
CA ASN A 117 -4.42 7.78 0.65
C ASN A 117 -4.45 6.71 -0.44
N LEU A 118 -4.69 7.14 -1.67
CA LEU A 118 -4.82 6.30 -2.84
C LEU A 118 -3.98 6.85 -3.98
N ASP A 119 -3.67 5.97 -4.92
CA ASP A 119 -3.19 6.34 -6.25
C ASP A 119 -3.98 5.50 -7.25
N LEU A 120 -5.14 6.02 -7.66
CA LEU A 120 -6.13 5.25 -8.39
C LEU A 120 -6.50 5.95 -9.72
N PRO A 121 -5.79 5.60 -10.81
CA PRO A 121 -6.08 6.10 -12.15
C PRO A 121 -7.52 5.83 -12.60
N PRO A 122 -8.00 6.52 -13.65
CA PRO A 122 -9.28 6.19 -14.27
C PRO A 122 -9.33 4.73 -14.73
N LEU A 123 -10.50 4.10 -14.61
CA LEU A 123 -10.78 2.73 -15.07
C LEU A 123 -9.81 1.68 -14.51
N SER A 124 -9.34 1.87 -13.28
CA SER A 124 -8.35 1.00 -12.64
C SER A 124 -8.86 0.41 -11.32
N LYS A 125 -8.26 -0.71 -10.91
CA LYS A 125 -8.51 -1.36 -9.62
C LYS A 125 -7.28 -1.20 -8.73
N GLY A 126 -7.50 -0.86 -7.46
CA GLY A 126 -6.48 -0.74 -6.44
C GLY A 126 -6.83 -1.53 -5.17
N ALA A 127 -5.82 -1.71 -4.32
CA ALA A 127 -6.01 -2.25 -2.97
C ALA A 127 -6.42 -1.15 -2.00
N LEU A 128 -7.27 -1.49 -1.05
CA LEU A 128 -7.54 -0.70 0.15
C LEU A 128 -6.92 -1.43 1.33
N SER A 129 -6.06 -0.73 2.09
CA SER A 129 -5.52 -1.26 3.34
C SER A 129 -5.12 -0.13 4.26
N MET A 130 -5.56 -0.20 5.51
CA MET A 130 -5.19 0.73 6.56
C MET A 130 -5.25 0.00 7.91
N ALA A 131 -4.19 0.12 8.71
CA ALA A 131 -4.20 -0.33 10.09
C ALA A 131 -5.12 0.57 10.91
N LEU A 132 -5.99 -0.04 11.72
CA LEU A 132 -6.87 0.67 12.62
C LEU A 132 -6.19 0.86 13.99
N PRO A 133 -6.56 1.90 14.76
CA PRO A 133 -5.97 2.14 16.07
C PRO A 133 -6.26 1.00 17.07
N ASP A 134 -5.40 0.87 18.08
CA ASP A 134 -5.44 -0.23 19.06
C ASP A 134 -6.78 -0.37 19.80
N ASP A 135 -7.53 0.72 19.94
CA ASP A 135 -8.80 0.76 20.65
C ASP A 135 -9.98 0.15 19.87
N VAL A 136 -9.75 -0.32 18.64
CA VAL A 136 -10.72 -1.07 17.82
C VAL A 136 -10.17 -2.41 17.31
N VAL A 137 -9.00 -2.86 17.80
CA VAL A 137 -8.35 -4.11 17.36
C VAL A 137 -9.18 -5.37 17.65
N GLY A 138 -10.08 -5.30 18.64
CA GLY A 138 -11.02 -6.38 18.97
C GLY A 138 -12.25 -6.45 18.07
N ALA A 139 -12.47 -5.48 17.18
CA ALA A 139 -13.60 -5.51 16.25
C ALA A 139 -13.24 -6.32 14.98
N HIS A 140 -14.17 -7.18 14.54
CA HIS A 140 -13.99 -8.02 13.35
C HIS A 140 -14.69 -7.43 12.13
N ASP A 141 -15.79 -6.73 12.39
CA ASP A 141 -16.65 -6.15 11.39
C ASP A 141 -16.88 -4.67 11.70
N PHE A 142 -16.98 -3.88 10.63
CA PHE A 142 -17.24 -2.45 10.70
C PHE A 142 -18.37 -2.12 9.75
N LYS A 143 -19.35 -1.36 10.25
CA LYS A 143 -20.24 -0.62 9.36
C LYS A 143 -19.47 0.62 8.92
N TRP A 144 -19.43 0.88 7.62
CA TRP A 144 -18.70 2.02 7.10
C TRP A 144 -19.42 2.72 5.96
N GLU A 145 -19.08 3.98 5.74
CA GLU A 145 -19.60 4.80 4.64
C GLU A 145 -18.54 5.79 4.14
N ILE A 146 -18.68 6.19 2.88
CA ILE A 146 -17.83 7.21 2.27
C ILE A 146 -18.34 8.59 2.70
N LEU A 147 -17.44 9.40 3.27
CA LEU A 147 -17.73 10.80 3.57
C LEU A 147 -17.26 11.74 2.47
N LYS A 148 -16.10 11.45 1.88
CA LYS A 148 -15.45 12.32 0.89
C LYS A 148 -14.52 11.51 -0.01
N VAL A 149 -14.45 11.90 -1.29
CA VAL A 149 -13.43 11.40 -2.22
C VAL A 149 -12.74 12.60 -2.84
N THR A 150 -11.41 12.58 -2.86
CA THR A 150 -10.61 13.66 -3.43
C THR A 150 -9.73 13.12 -4.55
N GLY A 151 -9.52 13.95 -5.57
CA GLY A 151 -8.77 13.60 -6.76
C GLY A 151 -8.63 14.80 -7.68
N TYR A 152 -8.29 14.55 -8.94
CA TYR A 152 -8.15 15.60 -9.95
C TYR A 152 -8.65 15.11 -11.32
N PRO A 153 -9.15 16.03 -12.16
CA PRO A 153 -9.50 15.69 -13.53
C PRO A 153 -8.25 15.32 -14.32
N VAL A 154 -8.36 14.33 -15.20
CA VAL A 154 -7.32 13.98 -16.17
C VAL A 154 -7.80 14.29 -17.58
N ASN A 155 -6.91 14.90 -18.35
CA ASN A 155 -7.12 15.09 -19.78
C ASN A 155 -6.77 13.78 -20.49
N LYS A 156 -7.66 13.29 -21.35
CA LYS A 156 -7.36 12.19 -22.27
C LYS A 156 -6.57 12.67 -23.47
#